data_AF-A0A957M7R3-F1
#
_entry.id   AF-A0A957M7R3-F1
#
_cell.length_a   1.000
_cell.length_b   1.000
_cell.length_c   1.000
_cell.angle_alpha   90.00
_cell.angle_beta   90.00
_cell.angle_gamma   90.00
#
_symmetry.space_group_name_H-M   'P 1'
#
loop_
_entity.id
_entity.type
_entity.pdbx_description
1 polymer ?
#
loop_
_entity_poly.entity_id
_entity_poly.type
_entity_poly.pdbx_seq_one_letter_code
_entity_poly.pdbx_strand_id
1 'polypeptide(L)'
;FIPIAGWIIGIGMIVYDLWEGGQGALPQIQEGLQSPEVKQKIREEIADAVKDDLPEQASLIALETAVSLTEQWQGFCGAYEYVCLVAEQNDGFRRMLQEVTLDELADVAALVNFYMRELGRAELDTALADGSLARLLPMPDAALTVLRETHSTATTLAWSDLAAGRLDVIAEWGVHRRAVPADFTPATFDALLALGDAEPAQKLLALPADERTALLELPGEVLAKLAAVEPVADLDWLAGYLLLPGQQPQTIAEEVVEGKVTVAELRGPAPRVEPTATLLPVEAALTPVTMATLSETNPGEQSSALPSLLLVLLLLVGAAGAGATVWWRRRE
;
A
#
# COMPACT_ATOMS: atom_id res chain seq x y z
N PHE A 1 22.70 28.38 -14.58
CA PHE A 1 22.09 27.06 -14.84
C PHE A 1 20.79 27.08 -14.09
N ILE A 2 19.67 27.29 -14.79
CA ILE A 2 18.34 27.28 -14.19
C ILE A 2 17.93 25.79 -14.23
N PRO A 3 18.04 25.04 -13.12
CA PRO A 3 17.48 23.70 -13.12
C PRO A 3 15.96 23.85 -13.32
N ILE A 4 15.38 22.89 -14.02
CA ILE A 4 14.02 22.88 -14.57
C ILE A 4 12.98 22.78 -13.43
N ALA A 5 12.93 23.81 -12.58
CA ALA A 5 11.96 24.04 -11.51
C ALA A 5 11.10 25.29 -11.78
N GLY A 6 11.52 26.15 -12.73
CA GLY A 6 10.77 27.37 -13.11
C GLY A 6 9.47 27.14 -13.89
N TRP A 7 9.22 25.93 -14.44
CA TRP A 7 7.99 25.66 -15.19
C TRP A 7 6.79 25.28 -14.30
N ILE A 8 7.02 24.66 -13.14
CA ILE A 8 5.93 24.18 -12.27
C ILE A 8 5.25 25.36 -11.55
N ILE A 9 6.02 26.37 -11.15
CA ILE A 9 5.49 27.60 -10.54
C ILE A 9 4.98 28.59 -11.60
N GLY A 10 5.59 28.60 -12.78
CA GLY A 10 5.20 29.51 -13.87
C GLY A 10 3.79 29.28 -14.40
N ILE A 11 3.34 28.01 -14.51
CA ILE A 11 1.98 27.73 -15.03
C ILE A 11 0.91 27.94 -13.94
N GLY A 12 1.22 27.64 -12.67
CA GLY A 12 0.28 27.86 -11.56
C GLY A 12 -0.10 29.33 -11.34
N MET A 13 0.86 30.26 -11.52
CA MET A 13 0.61 31.70 -11.32
C MET A 13 0.07 32.45 -12.55
N ILE A 14 0.29 31.95 -13.77
CA ILE A 14 -0.35 32.52 -14.98
C ILE A 14 -1.86 32.24 -15.00
N VAL A 15 -2.32 31.16 -14.37
CA VAL A 15 -3.75 30.84 -14.25
C VAL A 15 -4.44 31.66 -13.15
N TYR A 16 -3.74 31.96 -12.05
CA TYR A 16 -4.24 32.83 -10.98
C TYR A 16 -4.50 34.26 -11.50
N ASP A 17 -3.61 34.79 -12.33
CA ASP A 17 -3.72 36.15 -12.88
C ASP A 17 -4.81 36.29 -13.98
N LEU A 18 -5.18 35.19 -14.64
CA LEU A 18 -6.22 35.18 -15.69
C LEU A 18 -7.65 35.05 -15.13
N TRP A 19 -7.82 34.54 -13.90
CA TRP A 19 -9.13 34.35 -13.28
C TRP A 19 -9.64 35.60 -12.54
N GLU A 20 -8.72 36.43 -12.01
CA GLU A 20 -9.06 37.67 -11.29
C GLU A 20 -9.22 38.90 -12.23
N GLY A 21 -8.71 38.83 -13.46
CA GLY A 21 -8.69 39.93 -14.46
C GLY A 21 -9.94 40.05 -15.34
N GLY A 22 -11.05 39.42 -14.96
CA GLY A 22 -12.26 39.32 -15.77
C GLY A 22 -13.16 40.56 -15.78
N GLN A 23 -12.67 41.79 -16.03
CA GLN A 23 -13.52 42.92 -16.48
C GLN A 23 -12.77 43.98 -17.31
N GLY A 24 -13.17 44.16 -18.58
CA GLY A 24 -13.37 45.51 -19.15
C GLY A 24 -12.59 45.92 -20.42
N ALA A 25 -13.38 46.17 -21.50
CA ALA A 25 -13.17 47.12 -22.61
C ALA A 25 -12.00 46.87 -23.61
N LEU A 26 -12.11 46.98 -24.95
CA LEU A 26 -13.05 47.67 -25.84
C LEU A 26 -12.80 47.23 -27.31
N PRO A 27 -13.85 46.87 -28.09
CA PRO A 27 -13.76 46.50 -29.51
C PRO A 27 -13.87 47.69 -30.49
N GLN A 28 -13.13 48.79 -30.27
CA GLN A 28 -13.25 50.03 -31.09
C GLN A 28 -11.93 50.56 -31.68
N ILE A 29 -10.80 49.89 -31.50
CA ILE A 29 -9.52 50.24 -32.16
C ILE A 29 -9.24 49.30 -33.35
N GLN A 30 -10.26 49.01 -34.16
CA GLN A 30 -10.11 48.09 -35.31
C GLN A 30 -10.23 48.79 -36.67
N GLU A 31 -10.74 50.03 -36.73
CA GLU A 31 -10.95 50.75 -38.00
C GLU A 31 -9.93 51.87 -38.27
N GLY A 32 -9.15 52.32 -37.27
CA GLY A 32 -8.11 53.35 -37.46
C GLY A 32 -6.73 52.84 -37.87
N LEU A 33 -6.45 51.54 -37.71
CA LEU A 33 -5.11 50.95 -37.88
C LEU A 33 -4.95 50.15 -39.19
N GLN A 34 -5.91 50.21 -40.11
CA GLN A 34 -5.89 49.39 -41.32
C GLN A 34 -5.26 50.06 -42.56
N SER A 35 -4.91 51.35 -42.52
CA SER A 35 -4.24 51.99 -43.66
C SER A 35 -2.80 51.47 -43.82
N PRO A 36 -2.38 51.07 -45.05
CA PRO A 36 -1.05 50.52 -45.31
C PRO A 36 0.10 51.46 -44.91
N GLU A 37 -0.07 52.77 -45.09
CA GLU A 37 0.97 53.76 -44.78
C GLU A 37 1.20 53.94 -43.26
N VAL A 38 0.16 53.79 -42.43
CA VAL A 38 0.26 53.90 -40.96
C VAL A 38 0.89 52.64 -40.38
N LYS A 39 0.61 51.45 -40.95
CA LYS A 39 1.25 50.19 -40.53
C LYS A 39 2.75 50.15 -40.79
N GLN A 40 3.21 50.79 -41.88
CA GLN A 40 4.63 50.79 -42.23
C GLN A 40 5.41 51.79 -41.38
N LYS A 41 4.85 53.00 -41.16
CA LYS A 41 5.45 54.01 -40.29
C LYS A 41 5.46 53.61 -38.81
N ILE A 42 4.40 52.96 -38.32
CA ILE A 42 4.36 52.39 -36.97
C ILE A 42 5.35 51.22 -36.84
N ARG A 43 5.55 50.38 -37.86
CA ARG A 43 6.56 49.30 -37.81
C ARG A 43 7.99 49.82 -37.80
N GLU A 44 8.28 50.89 -38.53
CA GLU A 44 9.61 51.53 -38.52
C GLU A 44 9.86 52.25 -37.18
N GLU A 45 8.92 53.04 -36.67
CA GLU A 45 9.08 53.69 -35.36
C GLU A 45 9.08 52.68 -34.19
N ILE A 46 8.28 51.60 -34.25
CA ILE A 46 8.37 50.50 -33.29
C ILE A 46 9.70 49.78 -33.43
N ALA A 47 10.19 49.48 -34.64
CA ALA A 47 11.45 48.77 -34.80
C ALA A 47 12.65 49.60 -34.31
N ASP A 48 12.66 50.91 -34.53
CA ASP A 48 13.73 51.79 -34.04
C ASP A 48 13.63 52.00 -32.52
N ALA A 49 12.44 52.20 -31.96
CA ALA A 49 12.26 52.27 -30.49
C ALA A 49 12.55 50.92 -29.80
N VAL A 50 12.24 49.80 -30.44
CA VAL A 50 12.52 48.44 -29.96
C VAL A 50 14.01 48.12 -30.01
N LYS A 51 14.75 48.67 -30.97
CA LYS A 51 16.16 48.33 -31.15
C LYS A 51 17.07 49.04 -30.16
N ASP A 52 16.71 50.26 -29.75
CA ASP A 52 17.53 51.08 -28.86
C ASP A 52 17.10 51.01 -27.38
N ASP A 53 15.80 50.86 -27.06
CA ASP A 53 15.29 50.92 -25.68
C ASP A 53 14.95 49.54 -25.07
N LEU A 54 14.58 48.53 -25.87
CA LEU A 54 14.20 47.21 -25.33
C LEU A 54 15.36 46.32 -24.87
N PRO A 55 16.60 46.35 -25.38
CA PRO A 55 17.63 45.47 -24.84
C PRO A 55 17.93 45.77 -23.35
N GLU A 56 17.93 47.05 -22.99
CA GLU A 56 18.21 47.52 -21.63
C GLU A 56 16.97 47.40 -20.73
N GLN A 57 15.77 47.73 -21.23
CA GLN A 57 14.52 47.56 -20.47
C GLN A 57 14.12 46.09 -20.32
N ALA A 58 14.28 45.25 -21.35
CA ALA A 58 14.00 43.82 -21.25
C ALA A 58 14.98 43.11 -20.33
N SER A 59 16.24 43.55 -20.25
CA SER A 59 17.20 42.99 -19.29
C SER A 59 16.90 43.43 -17.85
N LEU A 60 16.45 44.67 -17.62
CA LEU A 60 15.95 45.12 -16.32
C LEU A 60 14.67 44.38 -15.89
N ILE A 61 13.69 44.25 -16.79
CA ILE A 61 12.44 43.50 -16.52
C ILE A 61 12.75 42.02 -16.27
N ALA A 62 13.66 41.41 -17.05
CA ALA A 62 14.09 40.04 -16.85
C ALA A 62 14.81 39.85 -15.50
N LEU A 63 15.62 40.82 -15.08
CA LEU A 63 16.28 40.79 -13.78
C LEU A 63 15.28 40.92 -12.63
N GLU A 64 14.37 41.89 -12.70
CA GLU A 64 13.32 42.10 -11.69
C GLU A 64 12.41 40.86 -11.57
N THR A 65 12.01 40.30 -12.71
CA THR A 65 11.21 39.07 -12.76
C THR A 65 12.00 37.89 -12.17
N ALA A 66 13.28 37.74 -12.49
CA ALA A 66 14.11 36.66 -11.96
C ALA A 66 14.32 36.78 -10.45
N VAL A 67 14.50 37.99 -9.91
CA VAL A 67 14.60 38.24 -8.47
C VAL A 67 13.28 37.88 -7.78
N SER A 68 12.15 38.39 -8.27
CA SER A 68 10.82 38.09 -7.72
C SER A 68 10.52 36.58 -7.71
N LEU A 69 10.80 35.90 -8.82
CA LEU A 69 10.65 34.43 -8.90
C LEU A 69 11.57 33.69 -7.91
N THR A 70 12.79 34.20 -7.70
CA THR A 70 13.73 33.61 -6.75
C THR A 70 13.26 33.79 -5.31
N GLU A 71 12.75 34.97 -4.95
CA GLU A 71 12.18 35.26 -3.62
C GLU A 71 10.95 34.40 -3.34
N GLN A 72 10.06 34.25 -4.32
CA GLN A 72 8.88 33.38 -4.21
C GLN A 72 9.28 31.90 -4.07
N TRP A 73 10.27 31.45 -4.83
CA TRP A 73 10.81 30.09 -4.70
C TRP A 73 11.40 29.84 -3.31
N GLN A 74 12.18 30.79 -2.79
CA GLN A 74 12.73 30.70 -1.44
C GLN A 74 11.64 30.70 -0.38
N GLY A 75 10.60 31.52 -0.54
CA GLY A 75 9.42 31.50 0.33
C GLY A 75 8.71 30.14 0.31
N PHE A 76 8.52 29.57 -0.89
CA PHE A 76 7.95 28.23 -1.06
C PHE A 76 8.79 27.15 -0.38
N CYS A 77 10.11 27.11 -0.62
CA CYS A 77 10.97 26.12 0.02
C CYS A 77 11.18 26.37 1.52
N GLY A 78 10.97 27.59 2.01
CA GLY A 78 10.87 27.85 3.44
C GLY A 78 9.63 27.24 4.07
N ALA A 79 8.48 27.28 3.37
CA ALA A 79 7.23 26.67 3.84
C ALA A 79 7.20 25.14 3.67
N TYR A 80 7.82 24.63 2.59
CA TYR A 80 7.78 23.22 2.18
C TYR A 80 9.18 22.62 2.08
N GLU A 81 9.97 22.79 3.13
CA GLU A 81 11.39 22.40 3.19
C GLU A 81 11.65 20.98 2.70
N TYR A 82 10.95 19.99 3.26
CA TYR A 82 11.14 18.59 2.88
C TYR A 82 10.72 18.28 1.44
N VAL A 83 9.71 18.97 0.90
CA VAL A 83 9.29 18.80 -0.49
C VAL A 83 10.42 19.29 -1.42
N CYS A 84 10.97 20.48 -1.18
CA CYS A 84 12.08 20.99 -1.98
C CYS A 84 13.34 20.12 -1.86
N LEU A 85 13.68 19.70 -0.64
CA LEU A 85 14.84 18.85 -0.38
C LEU A 85 14.76 17.51 -1.11
N VAL A 86 13.59 16.86 -1.10
CA VAL A 86 13.38 15.59 -1.80
C VAL A 86 13.34 15.81 -3.32
N ALA A 87 12.71 16.89 -3.79
CA ALA A 87 12.63 17.22 -5.22
C ALA A 87 14.00 17.53 -5.85
N GLU A 88 14.94 18.14 -5.14
CA GLU A 88 16.31 18.31 -5.65
C GLU A 88 17.00 16.98 -5.92
N GLN A 89 16.73 15.97 -5.09
CA GLN A 89 17.49 14.72 -5.06
C GLN A 89 16.80 13.56 -5.78
N ASN A 90 15.50 13.68 -6.07
CA ASN A 90 14.70 12.61 -6.66
C ASN A 90 13.93 13.09 -7.91
N ASP A 91 14.42 12.69 -9.08
CA ASP A 91 13.80 13.00 -10.37
C ASP A 91 12.38 12.42 -10.51
N GLY A 92 12.11 11.26 -9.91
CA GLY A 92 10.79 10.64 -9.89
C GLY A 92 9.78 11.49 -9.15
N PHE A 93 10.17 11.96 -7.96
CA PHE A 93 9.34 12.87 -7.17
C PHE A 93 9.09 14.21 -7.89
N ARG A 94 10.10 14.75 -8.60
CA ARG A 94 9.88 15.95 -9.43
C ARG A 94 8.84 15.74 -10.51
N ARG A 95 8.82 14.58 -11.17
CA ARG A 95 7.79 14.26 -12.18
C ARG A 95 6.42 14.11 -11.54
N MET A 96 6.32 13.45 -10.38
CA MET A 96 5.07 13.37 -9.63
C MET A 96 4.54 14.77 -9.28
N LEU A 97 5.38 15.68 -8.78
CA LEU A 97 4.99 17.04 -8.46
C LEU A 97 4.51 17.86 -9.68
N GLN A 98 4.81 17.44 -10.91
CA GLN A 98 4.28 18.08 -12.13
C GLN A 98 2.81 17.72 -12.39
N GLU A 99 2.32 16.63 -11.81
CA GLU A 99 0.96 16.13 -11.96
C GLU A 99 0.05 16.55 -10.79
N VAL A 100 0.66 16.96 -9.68
CA VAL A 100 -0.03 17.40 -8.45
C VAL A 100 -0.63 18.79 -8.64
N THR A 101 -1.90 18.94 -8.30
CA THR A 101 -2.58 20.24 -8.28
C THR A 101 -2.16 21.09 -7.07
N LEU A 102 -2.45 22.40 -7.11
CA LEU A 102 -2.15 23.28 -5.98
C LEU A 102 -2.88 22.87 -4.69
N ASP A 103 -4.10 22.35 -4.81
CA ASP A 103 -4.88 21.89 -3.65
C ASP A 103 -4.26 20.63 -3.03
N GLU A 104 -3.79 19.70 -3.87
CA GLU A 104 -3.15 18.44 -3.44
C GLU A 104 -1.73 18.64 -2.91
N LEU A 105 -1.09 19.77 -3.22
CA LEU A 105 0.29 20.05 -2.79
C LEU A 105 0.41 20.09 -1.25
N ALA A 106 -0.62 20.57 -0.57
CA ALA A 106 -0.67 20.57 0.89
C ALA A 106 -0.69 19.13 1.45
N ASP A 107 -1.45 18.24 0.82
CA ASP A 107 -1.54 16.83 1.23
C ASP A 107 -0.23 16.08 0.95
N VAL A 108 0.38 16.32 -0.22
CA VAL A 108 1.71 15.80 -0.56
C VAL A 108 2.75 16.28 0.44
N ALA A 109 2.75 17.57 0.76
CA ALA A 109 3.66 18.14 1.75
C ALA A 109 3.45 17.52 3.14
N ALA A 110 2.20 17.36 3.57
CA ALA A 110 1.87 16.74 4.85
C ALA A 110 2.36 15.30 4.90
N LEU A 111 2.15 14.52 3.83
CA LEU A 111 2.61 13.13 3.74
C LEU A 111 4.14 13.03 3.72
N VAL A 112 4.82 13.83 2.90
CA VAL A 112 6.30 13.86 2.87
C VAL A 112 6.87 14.25 4.22
N ASN A 113 6.30 15.26 4.87
CA ASN A 113 6.71 15.66 6.22
C ASN A 113 6.48 14.54 7.24
N PHE A 114 5.34 13.84 7.15
CA PHE A 114 5.06 12.67 7.99
C PHE A 114 6.13 11.59 7.81
N TYR A 115 6.46 11.22 6.56
CA TYR A 115 7.53 10.26 6.30
C TYR A 115 8.86 10.71 6.89
N MET A 116 9.27 11.95 6.62
CA MET A 116 10.55 12.47 7.10
C MET A 116 10.66 12.48 8.63
N ARG A 117 9.53 12.66 9.34
CA ARG A 117 9.50 12.73 10.81
C ARG A 117 9.28 11.37 11.50
N GLU A 118 8.47 10.49 10.93
CA GLU A 118 7.97 9.28 11.59
C GLU A 118 8.58 7.98 11.05
N LEU A 119 8.96 7.93 9.76
CA LEU A 119 9.49 6.70 9.11
C LEU A 119 10.94 6.86 8.62
N GLY A 120 11.34 8.09 8.31
CA GLY A 120 12.65 8.44 7.78
C GLY A 120 12.73 8.45 6.26
N ARG A 121 13.86 8.99 5.76
CA ARG A 121 14.10 9.22 4.33
C ARG A 121 14.15 7.95 3.49
N ALA A 122 14.70 6.86 4.03
CA ALA A 122 14.85 5.61 3.29
C ALA A 122 13.48 5.03 2.89
N GLU A 123 12.50 5.06 3.79
CA GLU A 123 11.15 4.59 3.51
C GLU A 123 10.43 5.50 2.50
N LEU A 124 10.67 6.82 2.56
CA LEU A 124 10.15 7.75 1.56
C LEU A 124 10.71 7.46 0.17
N ASP A 125 12.03 7.23 0.06
CA ASP A 125 12.66 6.93 -1.21
C ASP A 125 12.14 5.61 -1.80
N THR A 126 11.93 4.58 -0.97
CA THR A 126 11.27 3.32 -1.37
C THR A 126 9.85 3.59 -1.86
N ALA A 127 9.06 4.35 -1.10
CA ALA A 127 7.67 4.63 -1.43
C ALA A 127 7.48 5.46 -2.71
N LEU A 128 8.45 6.33 -3.00
CA LEU A 128 8.54 7.06 -4.26
C LEU A 128 8.96 6.15 -5.42
N ALA A 129 9.87 5.22 -5.19
CA ALA A 129 10.41 4.34 -6.23
C ALA A 129 9.39 3.28 -6.70
N ASP A 130 8.60 2.73 -5.78
CA ASP A 130 7.57 1.71 -6.07
C ASP A 130 6.18 2.31 -6.34
N GLY A 131 6.02 3.63 -6.20
CA GLY A 131 4.78 4.36 -6.42
C GLY A 131 3.75 4.23 -5.29
N SER A 132 4.11 3.62 -4.17
CA SER A 132 3.22 3.47 -3.01
C SER A 132 2.87 4.79 -2.34
N LEU A 133 3.73 5.82 -2.41
CA LEU A 133 3.41 7.16 -1.91
C LEU A 133 2.17 7.74 -2.63
N ALA A 134 2.10 7.59 -3.96
CA ALA A 134 0.96 8.04 -4.76
C ALA A 134 -0.34 7.32 -4.38
N ARG A 135 -0.23 6.02 -4.06
CA ARG A 135 -1.38 5.21 -3.61
C ARG A 135 -1.89 5.63 -2.23
N LEU A 136 -1.02 6.12 -1.35
CA LEU A 136 -1.38 6.59 -0.01
C LEU A 136 -2.06 7.95 -0.01
N LEU A 137 -1.70 8.87 -0.92
CA LEU A 137 -2.27 10.23 -0.97
C LEU A 137 -3.81 10.29 -0.90
N PRO A 138 -4.57 9.50 -1.68
CA PRO A 138 -6.04 9.55 -1.64
C PRO A 138 -6.65 8.75 -0.48
N MET A 139 -5.84 8.13 0.39
CA MET A 139 -6.35 7.27 1.46
C MET A 139 -6.87 8.09 2.65
N PRO A 140 -7.83 7.56 3.43
CA PRO A 140 -8.32 8.22 4.64
C PRO A 140 -7.22 8.30 5.72
N ASP A 141 -7.39 9.19 6.69
CA ASP A 141 -6.49 9.37 7.85
C ASP A 141 -6.20 8.08 8.63
N ALA A 142 -7.10 7.09 8.55
CA ALA A 142 -6.88 5.75 9.08
C ALA A 142 -5.59 5.10 8.51
N ALA A 143 -5.26 5.36 7.25
CA ALA A 143 -4.01 4.90 6.64
C ALA A 143 -2.79 5.49 7.35
N LEU A 144 -2.81 6.78 7.71
CA LEU A 144 -1.71 7.40 8.45
C LEU A 144 -1.59 6.85 9.87
N THR A 145 -2.71 6.46 10.48
CA THR A 145 -2.71 5.79 11.79
C THR A 145 -2.03 4.43 11.71
N VAL A 146 -2.43 3.60 10.74
CA VAL A 146 -1.80 2.28 10.51
C VAL A 146 -0.34 2.43 10.11
N LEU A 147 0.00 3.40 9.25
CA LEU A 147 1.36 3.66 8.80
C LEU A 147 2.27 4.09 9.95
N ARG A 148 1.78 4.94 10.85
CA ARG A 148 2.52 5.37 12.05
C ARG A 148 2.84 4.19 12.96
N GLU A 149 1.89 3.29 13.18
CA GLU A 149 2.06 2.18 14.10
C GLU A 149 2.85 1.00 13.50
N THR A 150 2.71 0.77 12.19
CA THR A 150 3.43 -0.32 11.49
C THR A 150 4.81 0.09 11.00
N HIS A 151 5.07 1.40 10.85
CA HIS A 151 6.26 1.96 10.21
C HIS A 151 6.58 1.33 8.84
N SER A 152 5.55 0.85 8.13
CA SER A 152 5.72 0.20 6.83
C SER A 152 4.61 0.59 5.86
N THR A 153 5.05 1.20 4.76
CA THR A 153 4.16 1.58 3.65
C THR A 153 3.53 0.36 3.01
N ALA A 154 4.34 -0.68 2.76
CA ALA A 154 3.88 -1.93 2.17
C ALA A 154 2.84 -2.63 3.04
N THR A 155 3.05 -2.71 4.36
CA THR A 155 2.06 -3.32 5.27
C THR A 155 0.77 -2.51 5.32
N THR A 156 0.85 -1.18 5.33
CA THR A 156 -0.33 -0.30 5.32
C THR A 156 -1.15 -0.49 4.04
N LEU A 157 -0.49 -0.54 2.88
CA LEU A 157 -1.17 -0.80 1.62
C LEU A 157 -1.79 -2.20 1.56
N ALA A 158 -1.11 -3.22 2.08
CA ALA A 158 -1.67 -4.57 2.15
C ALA A 158 -2.91 -4.64 3.05
N TRP A 159 -2.94 -3.89 4.15
CA TRP A 159 -4.16 -3.73 4.96
C TRP A 159 -5.27 -3.02 4.19
N SER A 160 -4.96 -1.95 3.47
CA SER A 160 -5.93 -1.23 2.63
C SER A 160 -6.53 -2.14 1.57
N ASP A 161 -5.70 -2.94 0.91
CA ASP A 161 -6.12 -3.86 -0.15
C ASP A 161 -7.02 -4.98 0.40
N LEU A 162 -6.69 -5.54 1.58
CA LEU A 162 -7.52 -6.55 2.26
C LEU A 162 -8.85 -5.96 2.77
N ALA A 163 -8.84 -4.73 3.28
CA ALA A 163 -10.03 -4.12 3.88
C ALA A 163 -11.09 -3.68 2.88
N ALA A 164 -10.70 -3.52 1.60
CA ALA A 164 -11.56 -3.06 0.51
C ALA A 164 -12.34 -1.77 0.86
N GLY A 165 -11.68 -0.82 1.54
CA GLY A 165 -12.26 0.46 1.95
C GLY A 165 -12.71 0.55 3.42
N ARG A 166 -12.50 -0.48 4.23
CA ARG A 166 -12.80 -0.50 5.69
C ARG A 166 -11.54 -0.35 6.56
N LEU A 167 -10.62 0.50 6.12
CA LEU A 167 -9.33 0.70 6.81
C LEU A 167 -9.49 1.43 8.16
N ASP A 168 -10.55 2.22 8.28
CA ASP A 168 -11.03 2.82 9.53
C ASP A 168 -11.26 1.77 10.62
N VAL A 169 -11.94 0.66 10.29
CA VAL A 169 -12.21 -0.42 11.25
C VAL A 169 -10.93 -1.11 11.69
N ILE A 170 -9.96 -1.32 10.78
CA ILE A 170 -8.64 -1.88 11.11
C ILE A 170 -7.94 -1.00 12.14
N ALA A 171 -7.91 0.32 11.89
CA ALA A 171 -7.25 1.29 12.75
C ALA A 171 -7.96 1.39 14.11
N GLU A 172 -9.29 1.46 14.12
CA GLU A 172 -10.13 1.59 15.32
C GLU A 172 -10.01 0.35 16.22
N TRP A 173 -10.17 -0.85 15.65
CA TRP A 173 -10.07 -2.09 16.41
C TRP A 173 -8.63 -2.46 16.74
N GLY A 174 -7.66 -1.80 16.11
CA GLY A 174 -6.24 -2.04 16.32
C GLY A 174 -5.77 -3.39 15.78
N VAL A 175 -6.38 -3.86 14.69
CA VAL A 175 -6.07 -5.15 14.06
C VAL A 175 -4.58 -5.22 13.66
N HIS A 176 -4.07 -4.12 13.09
CA HIS A 176 -2.69 -3.98 12.64
C HIS A 176 -1.64 -4.04 13.76
N ARG A 177 -2.06 -3.94 15.04
CA ARG A 177 -1.15 -4.11 16.20
C ARG A 177 -0.99 -5.57 16.65
N ARG A 178 -1.89 -6.45 16.22
CA ARG A 178 -1.98 -7.84 16.74
C ARG A 178 -1.80 -8.89 15.67
N ALA A 179 -1.99 -8.52 14.40
CA ALA A 179 -1.87 -9.42 13.28
C ALA A 179 -1.21 -8.73 12.09
N VAL A 180 -0.85 -9.51 11.08
CA VAL A 180 -0.41 -9.01 9.78
C VAL A 180 -1.43 -9.34 8.69
N PRO A 181 -1.45 -8.61 7.56
CA PRO A 181 -2.40 -8.89 6.47
C PRO A 181 -2.33 -10.33 5.96
N ALA A 182 -1.15 -10.94 5.99
CA ALA A 182 -0.92 -12.32 5.55
C ALA A 182 -1.57 -13.38 6.45
N ASP A 183 -1.96 -13.03 7.67
CA ASP A 183 -2.66 -13.94 8.57
C ASP A 183 -4.14 -14.14 8.20
N PHE A 184 -4.64 -13.40 7.19
CA PHE A 184 -6.03 -13.41 6.80
C PHE A 184 -6.19 -13.71 5.32
N THR A 185 -7.19 -14.54 5.02
CA THR A 185 -7.86 -14.54 3.72
C THR A 185 -8.97 -13.49 3.70
N PRO A 186 -9.46 -13.05 2.53
CA PRO A 186 -10.62 -12.18 2.44
C PRO A 186 -11.83 -12.73 3.21
N ALA A 187 -12.07 -14.05 3.15
CA ALA A 187 -13.19 -14.69 3.83
C ALA A 187 -13.06 -14.62 5.37
N THR A 188 -11.88 -14.94 5.91
CA THR A 188 -11.65 -14.87 7.37
C THR A 188 -11.64 -13.43 7.88
N PHE A 189 -11.18 -12.48 7.06
CA PHE A 189 -11.22 -11.07 7.40
C PHE A 189 -12.67 -10.54 7.42
N ASP A 190 -13.48 -10.90 6.42
CA ASP A 190 -14.91 -10.58 6.40
C ASP A 190 -15.65 -11.20 7.58
N ALA A 191 -15.31 -12.43 7.98
CA ALA A 191 -15.87 -13.08 9.17
C ALA A 191 -15.53 -12.32 10.45
N LEU A 192 -14.29 -11.83 10.59
CA LEU A 192 -13.89 -10.99 11.73
C LEU A 192 -14.70 -9.68 11.76
N LEU A 193 -14.86 -9.02 10.61
CA LEU A 193 -15.62 -7.77 10.51
C LEU A 193 -17.13 -7.97 10.72
N ALA A 194 -17.66 -9.14 10.33
CA ALA A 194 -19.07 -9.49 10.50
C ALA A 194 -19.49 -9.65 11.97
N LEU A 195 -18.53 -9.72 12.91
CA LEU A 195 -18.82 -9.65 14.34
C LEU A 195 -19.45 -8.32 14.76
N GLY A 196 -19.24 -7.26 13.99
CA GLY A 196 -19.88 -5.94 14.18
C GLY A 196 -19.32 -5.11 15.34
N ASP A 197 -18.68 -5.74 16.34
CA ASP A 197 -18.18 -5.09 17.55
C ASP A 197 -16.68 -5.33 17.78
N ALA A 198 -16.02 -4.33 18.36
CA ALA A 198 -14.59 -4.36 18.63
C ALA A 198 -14.21 -5.41 19.70
N GLU A 199 -15.03 -5.62 20.72
CA GLU A 199 -14.69 -6.52 21.83
C GLU A 199 -14.59 -8.01 21.39
N PRO A 200 -15.60 -8.60 20.73
CA PRO A 200 -15.48 -9.96 20.18
C PRO A 200 -14.30 -10.10 19.21
N ALA A 201 -14.08 -9.11 18.34
CA ALA A 201 -12.95 -9.11 17.42
C ALA A 201 -11.60 -9.09 18.15
N GLN A 202 -11.47 -8.27 19.21
CA GLN A 202 -10.25 -8.21 20.02
C GLN A 202 -9.96 -9.52 20.75
N LYS A 203 -11.00 -10.24 21.20
CA LYS A 203 -10.82 -11.59 21.77
C LYS A 203 -10.20 -12.55 20.76
N LEU A 204 -10.70 -12.56 19.52
CA LEU A 204 -10.15 -13.41 18.45
C LEU A 204 -8.74 -12.97 18.03
N LEU A 205 -8.48 -11.65 18.00
CA LEU A 205 -7.15 -11.10 17.69
C LEU A 205 -6.10 -11.36 18.77
N ALA A 206 -6.52 -11.71 19.99
CA ALA A 206 -5.61 -12.14 21.04
C ALA A 206 -5.10 -13.57 20.85
N LEU A 207 -5.75 -14.36 19.98
CA LEU A 207 -5.41 -15.75 19.71
C LEU A 207 -4.25 -15.88 18.69
N PRO A 208 -3.48 -16.99 18.74
CA PRO A 208 -2.53 -17.35 17.68
C PRO A 208 -3.19 -17.39 16.29
N ALA A 209 -2.41 -17.17 15.23
CA ALA A 209 -2.95 -17.05 13.86
C ALA A 209 -3.72 -18.30 13.40
N ASP A 210 -3.19 -19.50 13.66
CA ASP A 210 -3.82 -20.76 13.26
C ASP A 210 -5.15 -21.00 14.00
N GLU A 211 -5.16 -20.74 15.31
CA GLU A 211 -6.34 -20.88 16.17
C GLU A 211 -7.41 -19.85 15.82
N ARG A 212 -7.01 -18.59 15.61
CA ARG A 212 -7.90 -17.54 15.11
C ARG A 212 -8.54 -17.95 13.78
N THR A 213 -7.75 -18.49 12.86
CA THR A 213 -8.24 -18.94 11.55
C THR A 213 -9.25 -20.07 11.71
N ALA A 214 -8.97 -21.07 12.55
CA ALA A 214 -9.89 -22.18 12.81
C ALA A 214 -11.25 -21.70 13.35
N LEU A 215 -11.28 -20.69 14.22
CA LEU A 215 -12.53 -20.10 14.69
C LEU A 215 -13.22 -19.24 13.62
N LEU A 216 -12.47 -18.47 12.83
CA LEU A 216 -13.02 -17.61 11.78
C LEU A 216 -13.63 -18.41 10.61
N GLU A 217 -13.30 -19.69 10.47
CA GLU A 217 -13.91 -20.61 9.48
C GLU A 217 -15.25 -21.20 9.95
N LEU A 218 -15.65 -20.96 11.21
CA LEU A 218 -16.95 -21.38 11.73
C LEU A 218 -18.11 -20.56 11.11
N PRO A 219 -19.34 -21.10 11.11
CA PRO A 219 -20.51 -20.34 10.69
C PRO A 219 -20.67 -19.04 11.50
N GLY A 220 -20.96 -17.92 10.83
CA GLY A 220 -20.94 -16.59 11.44
C GLY A 220 -21.83 -16.46 12.70
N GLU A 221 -23.00 -17.08 12.72
CA GLU A 221 -23.86 -17.08 13.91
C GLU A 221 -23.26 -17.84 15.10
N VAL A 222 -22.57 -18.95 14.83
CA VAL A 222 -21.89 -19.77 15.85
C VAL A 222 -20.69 -18.99 16.38
N LEU A 223 -19.86 -18.46 15.49
CA LEU A 223 -18.71 -17.63 15.84
C LEU A 223 -19.10 -16.42 16.69
N ALA A 224 -20.12 -15.67 16.28
CA ALA A 224 -20.57 -14.48 17.01
C ALA A 224 -21.03 -14.82 18.43
N LYS A 225 -21.77 -15.92 18.61
CA LYS A 225 -22.22 -16.39 19.94
C LYS A 225 -21.05 -16.86 20.80
N LEU A 226 -20.10 -17.61 20.23
CA LEU A 226 -18.87 -18.02 20.95
C LEU A 226 -18.08 -16.80 21.40
N ALA A 227 -17.77 -15.87 20.50
CA ALA A 227 -16.95 -14.71 20.82
C ALA A 227 -17.65 -13.76 21.83
N ALA A 228 -18.99 -13.72 21.84
CA ALA A 228 -19.74 -12.94 22.82
C ALA A 228 -19.65 -13.53 24.24
N VAL A 229 -19.81 -14.85 24.38
CA VAL A 229 -19.98 -15.51 25.69
C VAL A 229 -18.66 -16.03 26.26
N GLU A 230 -17.83 -16.66 25.43
CA GLU A 230 -16.63 -17.35 25.91
C GLU A 230 -15.50 -16.36 26.21
N PRO A 231 -14.72 -16.59 27.29
CA PRO A 231 -13.49 -15.84 27.55
C PRO A 231 -12.38 -16.27 26.59
N VAL A 232 -11.37 -15.41 26.42
CA VAL A 232 -10.24 -15.65 25.49
C VAL A 232 -9.55 -17.00 25.75
N ALA A 233 -9.36 -17.39 27.02
CA ALA A 233 -8.71 -18.66 27.36
C ALA A 233 -9.52 -19.90 26.96
N ASP A 234 -10.85 -19.79 26.91
CA ASP A 234 -11.73 -20.88 26.49
C ASP A 234 -11.83 -20.92 24.96
N LEU A 235 -11.80 -19.77 24.29
CA LEU A 235 -11.69 -19.67 22.83
C LEU A 235 -10.36 -20.25 22.31
N ASP A 236 -9.24 -19.90 22.94
CA ASP A 236 -7.89 -20.42 22.67
C ASP A 236 -7.85 -21.95 22.77
N TRP A 237 -8.31 -22.48 23.90
CA TRP A 237 -8.37 -23.92 24.10
C TRP A 237 -9.29 -24.62 23.10
N LEU A 238 -10.47 -24.06 22.84
CA LEU A 238 -11.42 -24.62 21.89
C LEU A 238 -10.81 -24.65 20.49
N ALA A 239 -10.21 -23.55 20.03
CA ALA A 239 -9.55 -23.47 18.74
C ALA A 239 -8.44 -24.53 18.59
N GLY A 240 -7.59 -24.67 19.60
CA GLY A 240 -6.56 -25.72 19.64
C GLY A 240 -7.16 -27.13 19.60
N TYR A 241 -8.30 -27.35 20.25
CA TYR A 241 -9.04 -28.61 20.18
C TYR A 241 -9.61 -28.88 18.78
N LEU A 242 -10.18 -27.87 18.12
CA LEU A 242 -10.75 -28.01 16.77
C LEU A 242 -9.70 -28.30 15.70
N LEU A 243 -8.45 -27.88 15.92
CA LEU A 243 -7.32 -28.18 15.04
C LEU A 243 -6.83 -29.63 15.13
N LEU A 244 -7.27 -30.41 16.13
CA LEU A 244 -6.89 -31.81 16.25
C LEU A 244 -7.49 -32.66 15.11
N PRO A 245 -6.73 -33.64 14.58
CA PRO A 245 -7.20 -34.47 13.48
C PRO A 245 -8.41 -35.32 13.90
N GLY A 246 -9.39 -35.44 13.00
CA GLY A 246 -10.59 -36.25 13.20
C GLY A 246 -11.73 -35.55 13.96
N GLN A 247 -11.53 -34.29 14.37
CA GLN A 247 -12.61 -33.49 14.92
C GLN A 247 -13.58 -33.02 13.83
N GLN A 248 -14.80 -32.67 14.23
CA GLN A 248 -15.81 -32.01 13.40
C GLN A 248 -16.04 -30.59 13.94
N PRO A 249 -15.23 -29.59 13.53
CA PRO A 249 -15.19 -28.29 14.19
C PRO A 249 -16.54 -27.59 14.30
N GLN A 250 -17.34 -27.64 13.23
CA GLN A 250 -18.64 -26.99 13.17
C GLN A 250 -19.63 -27.63 14.16
N THR A 251 -19.72 -28.96 14.20
CA THR A 251 -20.61 -29.68 15.11
C THR A 251 -20.25 -29.42 16.58
N ILE A 252 -18.96 -29.45 16.92
CA ILE A 252 -18.50 -29.21 18.29
C ILE A 252 -18.79 -27.76 18.69
N ALA A 253 -18.50 -26.79 17.82
CA ALA A 253 -18.79 -25.38 18.07
C ALA A 253 -20.29 -25.12 18.25
N GLU A 254 -21.14 -25.76 17.45
CA GLU A 254 -22.60 -25.71 17.61
C GLU A 254 -23.06 -26.29 18.95
N GLU A 255 -22.54 -27.46 19.35
CA GLU A 255 -22.87 -28.06 20.65
C GLU A 255 -22.47 -27.17 21.83
N VAL A 256 -21.34 -26.46 21.73
CA VAL A 256 -20.90 -25.49 22.74
C VAL A 256 -21.86 -24.30 22.80
N VAL A 257 -22.21 -23.72 21.65
CA VAL A 257 -23.14 -22.57 21.57
C VAL A 257 -24.55 -22.93 22.04
N GLU A 258 -25.02 -24.15 21.76
CA GLU A 258 -26.31 -24.66 22.22
C GLU A 258 -26.30 -25.04 23.71
N GLY A 259 -25.14 -25.02 24.36
CA GLY A 259 -24.96 -25.40 25.76
C GLY A 259 -25.14 -26.90 26.01
N LYS A 260 -25.03 -27.74 24.97
CA LYS A 260 -25.06 -29.21 25.09
C LYS A 260 -23.78 -29.74 25.73
N VAL A 261 -22.67 -29.02 25.51
CA VAL A 261 -21.38 -29.27 26.13
C VAL A 261 -20.73 -27.92 26.46
N THR A 262 -19.99 -27.85 27.56
CA THR A 262 -19.17 -26.68 27.88
C THR A 262 -17.72 -26.89 27.44
N VAL A 263 -16.98 -25.81 27.20
CA VAL A 263 -15.53 -25.91 26.96
C VAL A 263 -14.80 -26.62 28.12
N ALA A 264 -15.28 -26.41 29.35
CA ALA A 264 -14.76 -27.09 30.53
C ALA A 264 -15.01 -28.62 30.54
N GLU A 265 -16.15 -29.06 29.99
CA GLU A 265 -16.46 -30.50 29.84
C GLU A 265 -15.63 -31.13 28.72
N LEU A 266 -15.42 -30.41 27.60
CA LEU A 266 -14.54 -30.90 26.52
C LEU A 266 -13.09 -31.09 27.00
N ARG A 267 -12.65 -30.33 28.02
CA ARG A 267 -11.34 -30.50 28.67
C ARG A 267 -11.16 -31.82 29.42
N GLY A 268 -12.22 -32.60 29.69
CA GLY A 268 -12.13 -33.83 30.47
C GLY A 268 -13.01 -34.99 29.96
N PRO A 269 -12.48 -36.20 29.66
CA PRO A 269 -11.09 -36.61 29.54
C PRO A 269 -10.57 -36.55 28.09
N ALA A 270 -9.25 -36.42 27.93
CA ALA A 270 -8.54 -36.22 26.67
C ALA A 270 -9.11 -37.01 25.47
N PRO A 271 -9.15 -36.40 24.26
CA PRO A 271 -9.58 -37.10 23.06
C PRO A 271 -8.77 -38.39 22.93
N ARG A 272 -9.48 -39.53 22.90
CA ARG A 272 -8.85 -40.82 22.62
C ARG A 272 -8.27 -40.73 21.22
N VAL A 273 -6.96 -40.57 21.12
CA VAL A 273 -6.23 -41.03 19.94
C VAL A 273 -6.52 -42.52 19.88
N GLU A 274 -7.46 -42.94 19.03
CA GLU A 274 -7.60 -44.35 18.74
C GLU A 274 -6.25 -44.81 18.18
N PRO A 275 -5.53 -45.73 18.84
CA PRO A 275 -4.34 -46.29 18.24
C PRO A 275 -4.81 -46.94 16.94
N THR A 276 -4.29 -46.44 15.81
CA THR A 276 -4.33 -47.18 14.55
C THR A 276 -3.93 -48.60 14.89
N ALA A 277 -4.87 -49.53 14.75
CA ALA A 277 -4.66 -50.93 15.01
C ALA A 277 -3.51 -51.38 14.12
N THR A 278 -2.31 -51.39 14.69
CA THR A 278 -1.15 -52.04 14.11
C THR A 278 -1.49 -53.51 14.25
N LEU A 279 -2.02 -54.10 13.17
CA LEU A 279 -2.19 -55.53 13.04
C LEU A 279 -0.81 -56.15 13.22
N LEU A 280 -0.52 -56.61 14.42
CA LEU A 280 0.62 -57.48 14.69
C LEU A 280 0.44 -58.74 13.83
N PRO A 281 1.46 -59.17 13.06
CA PRO A 281 1.41 -60.45 12.39
C PRO A 281 1.38 -61.56 13.45
N VAL A 282 0.36 -62.41 13.41
CA VAL A 282 0.35 -63.68 14.14
C VAL A 282 1.42 -64.57 13.53
N GLU A 283 2.47 -64.84 14.29
CA GLU A 283 3.50 -65.82 13.94
C GLU A 283 3.23 -67.14 14.70
N ALA A 284 3.61 -68.25 14.06
CA ALA A 284 3.79 -69.61 14.58
C ALA A 284 2.72 -70.66 14.19
N ALA A 285 2.87 -71.20 12.98
CA ALA A 285 2.67 -72.63 12.75
C ALA A 285 3.97 -73.22 12.17
N LEU A 286 4.53 -74.16 12.93
CA LEU A 286 5.75 -74.92 12.69
C LEU A 286 5.66 -75.76 11.40
N THR A 287 6.69 -75.71 10.54
CA THR A 287 7.16 -76.88 9.78
C THR A 287 8.69 -76.83 9.61
N PRO A 288 9.39 -77.97 9.70
CA PRO A 288 10.85 -78.00 9.63
C PRO A 288 11.40 -78.48 8.27
N VAL A 289 12.70 -78.20 8.06
CA VAL A 289 13.65 -78.77 7.08
C VAL A 289 13.51 -78.21 5.65
N THR A 290 14.53 -77.56 5.08
CA THR A 290 15.66 -78.22 4.38
C THR A 290 16.85 -77.27 4.19
N MET A 291 18.07 -77.81 4.32
CA MET A 291 19.38 -77.16 4.15
C MET A 291 19.77 -76.88 2.68
N ALA A 292 20.84 -76.07 2.54
CA ALA A 292 21.67 -75.73 1.35
C ALA A 292 21.26 -74.41 0.68
N THR A 293 22.13 -73.43 0.40
CA THR A 293 23.60 -73.39 0.28
C THR A 293 24.08 -71.92 0.34
N LEU A 294 25.35 -71.74 0.69
CA LEU A 294 26.10 -70.48 0.79
C LEU A 294 26.33 -69.75 -0.55
N SER A 295 26.87 -68.53 -0.39
CA SER A 295 27.62 -67.67 -1.33
C SER A 295 26.80 -66.54 -2.00
N GLU A 296 27.27 -65.31 -2.19
CA GLU A 296 28.55 -64.60 -1.92
C GLU A 296 28.43 -63.24 -2.62
N THR A 297 28.89 -62.13 -1.99
CA THR A 297 29.33 -60.85 -2.61
C THR A 297 28.32 -60.08 -3.50
N ASN A 298 28.33 -58.76 -3.68
CA ASN A 298 29.26 -57.66 -3.44
C ASN A 298 28.42 -56.35 -3.48
N PRO A 299 28.87 -55.22 -2.90
CA PRO A 299 28.25 -53.92 -3.07
C PRO A 299 28.87 -53.19 -4.26
N GLY A 300 28.02 -52.67 -5.14
CA GLY A 300 28.36 -51.69 -6.17
C GLY A 300 27.07 -50.95 -6.50
N GLU A 301 27.04 -49.69 -6.85
CA GLU A 301 28.07 -48.73 -7.18
C GLU A 301 27.25 -47.45 -7.52
N GLN A 302 27.74 -46.30 -7.09
CA GLN A 302 27.66 -45.00 -7.77
C GLN A 302 26.41 -44.66 -8.61
N SER A 303 25.80 -43.50 -8.33
CA SER A 303 25.82 -42.44 -9.35
C SER A 303 25.48 -41.07 -8.77
N SER A 304 26.50 -40.22 -8.79
CA SER A 304 26.48 -38.77 -8.69
C SER A 304 25.94 -38.12 -9.96
N ALA A 305 25.17 -37.03 -9.85
CA ALA A 305 25.21 -35.91 -10.81
C ALA A 305 24.42 -34.68 -10.32
N LEU A 306 25.14 -33.70 -9.77
CA LEU A 306 24.94 -32.28 -10.11
C LEU A 306 25.91 -31.95 -11.26
N PRO A 307 25.58 -31.02 -12.15
CA PRO A 307 26.25 -29.69 -12.11
C PRO A 307 25.25 -28.54 -12.38
N SER A 308 25.32 -27.39 -11.69
CA SER A 308 26.23 -26.25 -11.88
C SER A 308 25.89 -25.33 -13.07
N LEU A 309 25.53 -24.08 -12.72
CA LEU A 309 26.07 -22.79 -13.23
C LEU A 309 26.00 -22.48 -14.74
N LEU A 310 25.38 -21.34 -15.13
CA LEU A 310 26.08 -20.15 -15.69
C LEU A 310 25.20 -19.09 -16.42
N LEU A 311 25.47 -17.82 -16.06
CA LEU A 311 25.63 -16.59 -16.90
C LEU A 311 24.38 -15.93 -17.56
N VAL A 312 24.00 -14.70 -17.17
CA VAL A 312 24.30 -13.36 -17.78
C VAL A 312 23.17 -12.84 -18.67
N LEU A 313 22.48 -11.75 -18.28
CA LEU A 313 22.74 -10.32 -18.52
C LEU A 313 22.28 -9.83 -19.91
N LEU A 314 21.56 -8.70 -19.88
CA LEU A 314 21.15 -7.79 -20.97
C LEU A 314 19.97 -8.21 -21.88
N LEU A 315 18.86 -7.46 -21.76
CA LEU A 315 18.44 -6.54 -22.82
C LEU A 315 17.38 -5.54 -22.32
N LEU A 316 17.79 -4.27 -22.29
CA LEU A 316 16.95 -3.08 -22.27
C LEU A 316 16.35 -2.84 -23.66
N VAL A 317 15.25 -2.07 -23.68
CA VAL A 317 14.54 -1.43 -24.80
C VAL A 317 13.27 -2.17 -25.26
N GLY A 318 12.11 -1.59 -24.91
CA GLY A 318 10.90 -1.69 -25.73
C GLY A 318 9.58 -1.93 -25.00
N ALA A 319 9.07 -0.95 -24.24
CA ALA A 319 7.62 -0.79 -24.02
C ALA A 319 7.31 0.61 -23.48
N ALA A 320 7.22 1.58 -24.40
CA ALA A 320 6.39 2.74 -24.20
C ALA A 320 4.93 2.33 -24.52
N GLY A 321 4.01 2.61 -23.61
CA GLY A 321 2.57 2.56 -23.90
C GLY A 321 1.74 1.74 -22.91
N ALA A 322 0.66 2.37 -22.45
CA ALA A 322 -0.43 1.87 -21.62
C ALA A 322 -0.21 1.87 -20.09
N GLY A 323 -0.70 2.95 -19.44
CA GLY A 323 -0.83 2.99 -17.99
C GLY A 323 -1.39 4.30 -17.41
N ALA A 324 -2.17 5.07 -18.16
CA ALA A 324 -2.81 6.29 -17.66
C ALA A 324 -4.28 6.32 -18.08
N THR A 325 -5.09 5.43 -17.49
CA THR A 325 -6.55 5.56 -17.46
C THR A 325 -7.07 4.81 -16.24
N VAL A 326 -7.64 5.56 -15.30
CA VAL A 326 -8.73 5.24 -14.33
C VAL A 326 -8.43 6.00 -13.03
N TRP A 327 -8.62 7.32 -13.07
CA TRP A 327 -8.80 8.13 -11.87
C TRP A 327 -9.85 9.20 -12.17
N TRP A 328 -11.11 8.77 -12.24
CA TRP A 328 -12.28 9.63 -12.12
C TRP A 328 -13.56 8.79 -11.98
N ARG A 329 -13.97 8.50 -10.74
CA ARG A 329 -15.37 8.26 -10.38
C ARG A 329 -15.50 8.17 -8.87
N ARG A 330 -15.90 9.27 -8.23
CA ARG A 330 -16.90 9.34 -7.15
C ARG A 330 -16.98 10.77 -6.60
N ARG A 331 -17.87 11.55 -7.19
CA ARG A 331 -18.69 12.54 -6.49
C ARG A 331 -20.13 12.32 -6.98
N GLU A 332 -20.80 11.38 -6.34
CA GLU A 332 -22.24 11.37 -6.06
C GLU A 332 -22.42 10.74 -4.68
#